data_AF-A0A517ZQ46-F1
#
_entry.id   AF-A0A517ZQ46-F1
#
_cell.length_a   1.000
_cell.length_b   1.000
_cell.length_c   1.000
_cell.angle_alpha   90.00
_cell.angle_beta   90.00
_cell.angle_gamma   90.00
#
_symmetry.space_group_name_H-M   'P 1'
#
loop_
_entity.id
_entity.type
_entity.pdbx_description
1 polymer ?
#
loop_
_entity_poly.entity_id
_entity_poly.type
_entity_poly.pdbx_seq_one_letter_code
_entity_poly.pdbx_strand_id
1 'polypeptide(L)'
;MHTIQQQIANGQKYLVIELLEGTAALMKQDEVFVRPEGPGPMQMAVIDLEELLEKFEREAPPRQTFMLTEVATMAQQKGPTVHAWIKADILTPSIRDRSGTKGRAMLFSRRDAFIACLIASLKRKCGLPLSKLERVSDALQPQEPETTQKQKPKRKTNRKKKSSPKSRRTTAGGRNAPS
;
A
#
# COMPACT_ATOMS: atom_id res chain seq x y z
N MET A 1 12.07 5.42 8.12
CA MET A 1 12.35 4.93 9.49
C MET A 1 11.98 5.95 10.55
N HIS A 2 12.34 7.24 10.36
CA HIS A 2 12.03 8.31 11.32
C HIS A 2 10.61 8.32 11.90
N THR A 3 9.55 8.17 11.08
CA THR A 3 8.17 8.18 11.60
C THR A 3 7.87 7.05 12.60
N ILE A 4 8.36 5.83 12.33
CA ILE A 4 8.10 4.66 13.19
C ILE A 4 8.92 4.78 14.48
N GLN A 5 10.18 5.21 14.37
CA GLN A 5 11.01 5.50 15.54
C GLN A 5 10.43 6.63 16.40
N GLN A 6 9.86 7.67 15.78
CA GLN A 6 9.18 8.76 16.48
C GLN A 6 7.90 8.28 17.19
N GLN A 7 7.12 7.40 16.58
CA GLN A 7 5.95 6.79 17.22
C GLN A 7 6.35 5.93 18.43
N ILE A 8 7.38 5.11 18.29
CA ILE A 8 7.94 4.32 19.41
C ILE A 8 8.44 5.25 20.53
N ALA A 9 9.14 6.34 20.18
CA ALA A 9 9.61 7.34 21.14
C ALA A 9 8.46 8.06 21.86
N ASN A 10 7.31 8.25 21.19
CA ASN A 10 6.09 8.81 21.77
C ASN A 10 5.28 7.78 22.60
N GLY A 11 5.83 6.57 22.80
CA GLY A 11 5.19 5.49 23.56
C GLY A 11 4.18 4.66 22.75
N GLN A 12 3.95 4.97 21.48
CA GLN A 12 3.08 4.20 20.57
C GLN A 12 3.83 2.99 20.01
N LYS A 13 4.12 2.04 20.90
CA LYS A 13 4.97 0.88 20.60
C LYS A 13 4.19 -0.33 20.08
N TYR A 14 2.87 -0.34 20.23
CA TYR A 14 2.04 -1.48 19.87
C TYR A 14 1.20 -1.19 18.64
N LEU A 15 1.28 -2.07 17.65
CA LEU A 15 0.32 -2.13 16.56
C LEU A 15 -0.75 -3.15 16.93
N VAL A 16 -1.97 -2.67 17.18
CA VAL A 16 -3.14 -3.49 17.47
C VAL A 16 -3.97 -3.64 16.21
N ILE A 17 -4.29 -4.87 15.85
CA ILE A 17 -5.07 -5.20 14.67
C ILE A 17 -6.28 -6.01 15.08
N GLU A 18 -7.45 -5.50 14.74
CA GLU A 18 -8.70 -6.22 14.91
C GLU A 18 -8.86 -7.23 13.78
N LEU A 19 -8.86 -8.52 14.11
CA LEU A 19 -8.83 -9.58 13.10
C LEU A 19 -10.16 -9.73 12.37
N LEU A 20 -11.28 -9.30 12.95
CA LEU A 20 -12.60 -9.35 12.31
C LEU A 20 -12.82 -8.18 11.36
N GLU A 21 -12.67 -6.95 11.85
CA GLU A 21 -12.88 -5.74 11.06
C GLU A 21 -11.70 -5.40 10.15
N GLY A 22 -10.49 -5.89 10.46
CA GLY A 22 -9.26 -5.54 9.76
C GLY A 22 -8.83 -4.10 10.01
N THR A 23 -9.25 -3.50 11.13
CA THR A 23 -8.78 -2.18 11.56
C THR A 23 -7.41 -2.34 12.21
N ALA A 24 -6.54 -1.34 12.03
CA ALA A 24 -5.20 -1.33 12.60
C ALA A 24 -4.95 0.03 13.26
N ALA A 25 -4.44 0.03 14.49
CA ALA A 25 -4.18 1.24 15.25
C ALA A 25 -2.85 1.12 16.00
N LEU A 26 -2.15 2.25 16.10
CA LEU A 26 -0.97 2.39 16.94
C LEU A 26 -1.41 2.83 18.32
N MET A 27 -1.03 2.08 19.34
CA MET A 27 -1.48 2.26 20.71
C MET A 27 -0.30 2.26 21.66
N LYS A 28 -0.48 2.96 22.79
CA LYS A 28 0.44 2.88 23.92
C LYS A 28 0.16 1.62 24.75
N GLN A 29 1.14 1.20 25.55
CA GLN A 29 1.02 -0.02 26.37
C GLN A 29 -0.23 0.00 27.26
N ASP A 30 -0.45 1.11 27.95
CA ASP A 30 -1.59 1.34 28.83
C ASP A 30 -2.94 1.34 28.08
N GLU A 31 -2.96 1.74 26.81
CA GLU A 31 -4.17 1.75 25.99
C GLU A 31 -4.53 0.37 25.42
N VAL A 32 -3.54 -0.52 25.21
CA VAL A 32 -3.77 -1.91 24.74
C VAL A 32 -4.63 -2.69 25.74
N PHE A 33 -4.45 -2.43 27.04
CA PHE A 33 -5.14 -3.15 28.12
C PHE A 33 -6.47 -2.50 28.55
N VAL A 34 -6.82 -1.32 28.02
CA VAL A 34 -7.95 -0.50 28.51
C VAL A 34 -9.15 -0.44 27.54
N ARG A 35 -9.09 -1.01 26.33
CA ARG A 35 -10.19 -0.91 25.36
C ARG A 35 -11.39 -1.85 25.65
N PRO A 36 -12.62 -1.42 25.29
CA PRO A 36 -13.82 -1.60 26.11
C PRO A 36 -14.58 -2.90 25.87
N GLU A 37 -15.38 -3.25 26.87
CA GLU A 37 -16.41 -4.28 26.86
C GLU A 37 -17.31 -4.16 25.60
N GLY A 38 -17.12 -5.10 24.67
CA GLY A 38 -18.00 -5.34 23.54
C GLY A 38 -18.56 -6.76 23.61
N PRO A 39 -19.77 -7.02 23.08
CA PRO A 39 -20.35 -8.35 23.13
C PRO A 39 -19.66 -9.27 22.10
N GLY A 40 -18.69 -10.05 22.57
CA GLY A 40 -18.11 -11.17 21.82
C GLY A 40 -16.60 -11.34 22.03
N PRO A 41 -16.04 -12.53 21.72
CA PRO A 41 -14.60 -12.74 21.75
C PRO A 41 -13.95 -11.93 20.62
N MET A 42 -13.43 -10.74 20.96
CA MET A 42 -12.69 -9.89 20.04
C MET A 42 -11.35 -10.58 19.73
N GLN A 43 -11.19 -11.05 18.50
CA GLN A 43 -9.92 -11.60 18.04
C GLN A 43 -9.00 -10.45 17.65
N MET A 44 -7.99 -10.17 18.48
CA MET A 44 -7.00 -9.13 18.22
C MET A 44 -5.60 -9.73 18.05
N ALA A 45 -4.82 -9.10 17.19
CA ALA A 45 -3.38 -9.31 17.11
C ALA A 45 -2.66 -8.07 17.63
N VAL A 46 -1.73 -8.26 18.56
CA VAL A 46 -0.87 -7.19 19.06
C VAL A 46 0.55 -7.47 18.59
N ILE A 47 1.18 -6.49 17.95
CA ILE A 47 2.58 -6.52 17.57
C ILE A 47 3.34 -5.45 18.32
N ASP A 48 4.40 -5.85 19.00
CA ASP A 48 5.41 -4.96 19.51
C ASP A 48 6.31 -4.46 18.36
N LEU A 49 6.20 -3.17 18.04
CA LEU A 49 6.98 -2.55 16.99
C LEU A 49 8.42 -2.30 17.40
N GLU A 50 8.71 -2.14 18.68
CA GLU A 50 10.06 -1.94 19.21
C GLU A 50 10.84 -3.25 19.07
N GLU A 51 10.30 -4.37 19.55
CA GLU A 51 10.92 -5.69 19.40
C GLU A 51 11.15 -6.02 17.91
N LEU A 52 10.17 -5.75 17.06
CA LEU A 52 10.29 -6.00 15.63
C LEU A 52 11.34 -5.09 14.97
N LEU A 53 11.43 -3.83 15.39
CA LEU A 53 12.42 -2.88 14.89
C LEU A 53 13.83 -3.29 15.29
N GLU A 54 14.06 -3.64 16.56
CA GLU A 54 15.35 -4.12 17.04
C GLU A 54 15.81 -5.37 16.26
N LYS A 55 14.89 -6.31 16.06
CA LYS A 55 15.17 -7.50 15.25
C LYS A 55 15.53 -7.13 13.81
N PHE A 56 14.77 -6.22 13.20
CA PHE A 56 15.05 -5.76 11.86
C PHE A 56 16.41 -5.07 11.77
N GLU A 57 16.77 -4.20 12.72
CA GLU A 57 18.04 -3.50 12.71
C GLU A 57 19.25 -4.43 12.91
N ARG A 58 19.07 -5.50 13.68
CA ARG A 58 20.10 -6.54 13.86
C ARG A 58 20.33 -7.37 12.60
N GLU A 59 19.27 -7.67 11.85
CA GLU A 59 19.33 -8.59 10.70
C GLU A 59 19.53 -7.85 9.36
N ALA A 60 19.08 -6.60 9.24
CA ALA A 60 19.13 -5.84 8.01
C ALA A 60 20.52 -5.23 7.76
N PRO A 61 21.07 -5.35 6.53
CA PRO A 61 22.31 -4.67 6.15
C PRO A 61 22.27 -3.16 6.47
N PRO A 62 23.42 -2.52 6.80
CA PRO A 62 23.50 -1.09 7.09
C PRO A 62 23.46 -0.24 5.80
N ARG A 63 22.47 -0.49 4.94
CA ARG A 63 22.22 0.23 3.69
C ARG A 63 20.87 0.93 3.76
N GLN A 64 20.70 1.96 2.93
CA GLN A 64 19.48 2.77 2.87
C GLN A 64 18.47 2.28 1.83
N THR A 65 18.93 1.51 0.85
CA THR A 65 18.14 1.07 -0.30
C THR A 65 18.28 -0.43 -0.52
N PHE A 66 17.19 -1.06 -0.93
CA PHE A 66 17.09 -2.51 -1.14
C PHE A 66 16.38 -2.80 -2.46
N MET A 67 16.78 -3.88 -3.12
CA MET A 67 16.08 -4.45 -4.27
C MET A 67 14.96 -5.38 -3.83
N LEU A 68 14.04 -5.71 -4.74
CA LEU A 68 12.94 -6.65 -4.49
C LEU A 68 13.41 -7.99 -3.89
N THR A 69 14.51 -8.54 -4.40
CA THR A 69 15.07 -9.82 -3.94
C THR A 69 15.57 -9.72 -2.50
N GLU A 70 16.23 -8.62 -2.14
CA GLU A 70 16.71 -8.37 -0.77
C GLU A 70 15.54 -8.19 0.19
N VAL A 71 14.52 -7.42 -0.20
CA VAL A 71 13.28 -7.27 0.58
C VAL A 71 12.58 -8.61 0.77
N ALA A 72 12.50 -9.44 -0.27
CA ALA A 72 11.92 -10.78 -0.17
C ALA A 72 12.70 -11.67 0.80
N THR A 73 14.03 -11.64 0.76
CA THR A 73 14.88 -12.37 1.71
C THR A 73 14.64 -11.91 3.14
N MET A 74 14.65 -10.59 3.41
CA MET A 74 14.40 -10.05 4.75
C MET A 74 13.00 -10.41 5.28
N ALA A 75 11.98 -10.32 4.42
CA ALA A 75 10.62 -10.73 4.74
C ALA A 75 10.44 -12.26 4.82
N GLN A 76 11.48 -13.04 4.50
CA GLN A 76 11.46 -14.50 4.38
C GLN A 76 10.32 -14.97 3.47
N GLN A 77 10.14 -14.29 2.33
CA GLN A 77 9.15 -14.58 1.31
C GLN A 77 9.80 -14.85 -0.04
N LYS A 78 9.04 -15.42 -0.97
CA LYS A 78 9.46 -15.53 -2.37
C LYS A 78 9.27 -14.19 -3.08
N GLY A 79 10.16 -13.85 -4.02
CA GLY A 79 10.07 -12.64 -4.84
C GLY A 79 8.68 -12.41 -5.45
N PRO A 80 8.02 -13.42 -6.06
CA PRO A 80 6.65 -13.28 -6.57
C PRO A 80 5.61 -12.90 -5.53
N THR A 81 5.77 -13.33 -4.27
CA THR A 81 4.86 -12.97 -3.16
C THR A 81 4.98 -11.50 -2.82
N VAL A 82 6.20 -10.97 -2.72
CA VAL A 82 6.42 -9.54 -2.49
C VAL A 82 5.94 -8.73 -3.69
N HIS A 83 6.14 -9.22 -4.91
CA HIS A 83 5.57 -8.59 -6.10
C HIS A 83 4.03 -8.55 -6.08
N ALA A 84 3.37 -9.57 -5.53
CA ALA A 84 1.92 -9.57 -5.36
C ALA A 84 1.47 -8.52 -4.34
N TRP A 85 2.23 -8.28 -3.27
CA TRP A 85 1.97 -7.21 -2.31
C TRP A 85 2.04 -5.83 -2.95
N ILE A 86 2.98 -5.62 -3.86
CA ILE A 86 3.10 -4.35 -4.61
C ILE A 86 1.91 -4.16 -5.55
N LYS A 87 1.49 -5.23 -6.26
CA LYS A 87 0.32 -5.17 -7.14
C LYS A 87 -0.99 -4.90 -6.39
N ALA A 88 -1.07 -5.29 -5.11
CA ALA A 88 -2.20 -5.04 -4.24
C ALA A 88 -2.06 -3.74 -3.43
N ASP A 89 -1.07 -2.89 -3.73
CA ASP A 89 -0.78 -1.65 -3.00
C ASP A 89 -0.53 -1.82 -1.49
N ILE A 90 -0.29 -3.05 -1.02
CA ILE A 90 0.06 -3.36 0.38
C ILE A 90 1.48 -2.87 0.69
N LEU A 91 2.40 -3.00 -0.28
CA LEU A 91 3.77 -2.55 -0.15
C LEU A 91 4.11 -1.61 -1.31
N THR A 92 4.38 -0.36 -1.02
CA THR A 92 4.77 0.63 -2.03
C THR A 92 6.28 0.88 -1.99
N PRO A 93 7.02 0.66 -3.09
CA PRO A 93 8.40 1.11 -3.18
C PRO A 93 8.43 2.64 -3.13
N SER A 94 9.07 3.19 -2.09
CA SER A 94 9.18 4.64 -1.88
C SER A 94 10.24 5.28 -2.79
N ILE A 95 11.20 4.49 -3.30
CA ILE A 95 12.26 4.99 -4.17
C ILE A 95 11.96 4.56 -5.60
N ARG A 96 11.43 5.50 -6.38
CA ARG A 96 11.24 5.31 -7.82
C ARG A 96 12.49 5.80 -8.54
N ASP A 97 13.27 4.89 -9.11
CA ASP A 97 14.36 5.31 -10.00
C ASP A 97 13.75 6.04 -11.22
N ARG A 98 14.23 7.27 -11.46
CA ARG A 98 13.83 8.11 -12.59
C ARG A 98 14.71 7.88 -13.83
N SER A 99 15.74 7.03 -13.75
CA SER A 99 16.62 6.79 -14.89
C SER A 99 15.84 6.09 -16.01
N GLY A 100 15.74 6.74 -17.17
CA GLY A 100 14.86 6.41 -18.29
C GLY A 100 15.22 5.15 -19.08
N THR A 101 15.79 4.14 -18.44
CA THR A 101 16.25 2.91 -19.10
C THR A 101 15.21 1.80 -18.92
N LYS A 102 14.86 1.12 -20.01
CA LYS A 102 13.86 0.04 -20.06
C LYS A 102 14.12 -0.99 -18.94
N GLY A 103 13.20 -1.07 -17.98
CA GLY A 103 13.28 -1.96 -16.82
C GLY A 103 13.44 -1.18 -15.52
N ARG A 104 12.35 -0.63 -14.99
CA ARG A 104 12.36 0.08 -13.69
C ARG A 104 12.73 -0.91 -12.58
N ALA A 105 13.96 -0.84 -12.08
CA ALA A 105 14.31 -1.51 -10.84
C ALA A 105 13.47 -0.86 -9.71
N MET A 106 12.66 -1.67 -9.04
CA MET A 106 11.92 -1.23 -7.87
C MET A 106 12.90 -1.18 -6.69
N LEU A 107 13.19 0.04 -6.22
CA LEU A 107 14.03 0.26 -5.06
C LEU A 107 13.16 0.56 -3.85
N PHE A 108 13.54 -0.04 -2.74
CA PHE A 108 12.84 0.01 -1.47
C PHE A 108 13.73 0.75 -0.48
N SER A 109 13.17 1.71 0.24
CA SER A 109 13.87 2.30 1.37
C SER A 109 13.96 1.29 2.51
N ARG A 110 14.81 1.60 3.50
CA ARG A 110 14.85 0.88 4.78
C ARG A 110 13.47 0.80 5.47
N ARG A 111 12.62 1.81 5.28
CA ARG A 111 11.24 1.81 5.79
C ARG A 111 10.40 0.74 5.09
N ASP A 112 10.46 0.69 3.76
CA ASP A 112 9.64 -0.24 2.98
C ASP A 112 10.06 -1.69 3.29
N ALA A 113 11.37 -1.91 3.46
CA ALA A 113 11.91 -3.20 3.92
C ALA A 113 11.37 -3.60 5.30
N PHE A 114 11.36 -2.67 6.27
CA PHE A 114 10.77 -2.91 7.59
C PHE A 114 9.26 -3.25 7.49
N ILE A 115 8.50 -2.47 6.71
CA ILE A 115 7.07 -2.71 6.48
C ILE A 115 6.85 -4.09 5.87
N ALA A 116 7.68 -4.52 4.92
CA ALA A 116 7.60 -5.87 4.34
C ALA A 116 7.82 -6.97 5.39
N CYS A 117 8.77 -6.81 6.30
CA CYS A 117 9.01 -7.73 7.41
C CYS A 117 7.82 -7.78 8.38
N LEU A 118 7.19 -6.64 8.64
CA LEU A 118 5.99 -6.56 9.47
C LEU A 118 4.80 -7.26 8.82
N ILE A 119 4.52 -6.99 7.54
CA ILE A 119 3.47 -7.68 6.76
C ILE A 119 3.71 -9.20 6.78
N ALA A 120 4.95 -9.64 6.57
CA ALA A 120 5.30 -11.05 6.63
C ALA A 120 5.02 -11.66 8.02
N SER A 121 5.37 -10.94 9.08
CA SER A 121 5.14 -11.36 10.46
C SER A 121 3.65 -11.47 10.77
N LEU A 122 2.85 -10.51 10.32
CA LEU A 122 1.39 -10.50 10.46
C LEU A 122 0.71 -11.65 9.74
N LYS A 123 1.12 -11.90 8.49
CA LYS A 123 0.62 -13.04 7.73
C LYS A 123 0.95 -14.37 8.41
N ARG A 124 2.14 -14.49 9.01
CA ARG A 124 2.63 -15.74 9.62
C ARG A 124 2.06 -15.99 11.02
N LYS A 125 2.03 -14.96 11.88
CA LYS A 125 1.57 -15.06 13.27
C LYS A 125 0.05 -15.01 13.39
N CYS A 126 -0.62 -14.24 12.54
CA CYS A 126 -2.04 -13.92 12.70
C CYS A 126 -2.92 -14.47 11.57
N GLY A 127 -2.32 -15.06 10.52
CA GLY A 127 -3.07 -15.61 9.38
C GLY A 127 -3.87 -14.56 8.60
N LEU A 128 -3.52 -13.28 8.72
CA LEU A 128 -4.29 -12.18 8.15
C LEU A 128 -4.38 -12.30 6.62
N PRO A 129 -5.60 -12.20 6.04
CA PRO A 129 -5.75 -12.16 4.59
C PRO A 129 -5.17 -10.88 4.00
N LEU A 130 -4.72 -10.95 2.75
CA LEU A 130 -4.09 -9.82 2.03
C LEU A 130 -4.91 -8.53 2.09
N SER A 131 -6.24 -8.61 1.96
CA SER A 131 -7.15 -7.47 2.01
C SER A 131 -7.15 -6.70 3.33
N LYS A 132 -6.75 -7.34 4.45
CA LYS A 132 -6.63 -6.69 5.75
C LYS A 132 -5.25 -6.06 5.98
N LEU A 133 -4.25 -6.50 5.22
CA LEU A 133 -2.88 -5.98 5.32
C LEU A 133 -2.72 -4.62 4.65
N GLU A 134 -3.59 -4.26 3.69
CA GLU A 134 -3.64 -2.91 3.09
C GLU A 134 -3.82 -1.83 4.16
N ARG A 135 -4.82 -2.01 5.02
CA ARG A 135 -5.14 -1.06 6.11
C ARG A 135 -4.02 -0.92 7.15
N VAL A 136 -3.26 -2.00 7.36
CA VAL A 136 -2.08 -1.97 8.23
C VAL A 136 -0.99 -1.10 7.62
N SER A 137 -0.76 -1.23 6.31
CA SER A 137 0.20 -0.41 5.60
C SER A 137 -0.15 1.07 5.71
N ASP A 138 -1.43 1.42 5.52
CA ASP A 138 -1.93 2.80 5.61
C ASP A 138 -1.72 3.41 7.00
N ALA A 139 -1.98 2.66 8.08
CA ALA A 139 -1.76 3.11 9.45
C ALA A 139 -0.29 3.44 9.75
N LEU A 140 0.64 2.85 8.98
CA LEU A 140 2.08 3.01 9.12
C LEU A 140 2.67 3.97 8.10
N GLN A 141 1.88 4.54 7.18
CA GLN A 141 2.32 5.60 6.29
C GLN A 141 2.55 6.90 7.08
N PRO A 142 3.50 7.76 6.65
CA PRO A 142 3.66 9.04 7.30
C PRO A 142 2.38 9.82 7.05
N GLN A 143 1.71 10.23 8.13
CA GLN A 143 0.66 11.23 8.06
C GLN A 143 1.36 12.50 7.55
N GLU A 144 1.36 12.76 6.25
CA GLU A 144 1.63 14.12 5.81
C GLU A 144 0.61 15.00 6.54
N PRO A 145 1.03 16.12 7.16
CA PRO A 145 0.05 17.06 7.68
C PRO A 145 -0.89 17.40 6.54
N GLU A 146 -2.21 17.25 6.75
CA GLU A 146 -3.23 17.62 5.78
C GLU A 146 -3.10 19.09 5.41
N THR A 147 -2.22 19.42 4.47
CA THR A 147 -2.33 20.64 3.68
C THR A 147 -3.49 20.45 2.74
N THR A 148 -4.65 20.90 3.20
CA THR A 148 -5.72 21.48 2.39
C THR A 148 -6.27 20.58 1.29
N GLN A 149 -7.49 20.08 1.54
CA GLN A 149 -8.49 19.69 0.55
C GLN A 149 -8.38 20.52 -0.75
N LYS A 150 -7.74 19.97 -1.79
CA LYS A 150 -8.09 20.30 -3.18
C LYS A 150 -9.19 19.37 -3.60
N GLN A 151 -10.42 19.85 -3.41
CA GLN A 151 -11.61 19.35 -4.09
C GLN A 151 -11.27 19.07 -5.56
N LYS A 152 -11.31 17.81 -5.98
CA LYS A 152 -11.43 17.44 -7.39
C LYS A 152 -12.66 18.17 -7.95
N PRO A 153 -12.54 19.05 -8.96
CA PRO A 153 -13.73 19.55 -9.62
C PRO A 153 -14.46 18.36 -10.27
N LYS A 154 -15.72 18.16 -9.87
CA LYS A 154 -16.69 17.27 -10.52
C LYS A 154 -16.72 17.61 -12.02
N ARG A 155 -16.12 16.76 -12.86
CA ARG A 155 -16.38 16.74 -14.29
C ARG A 155 -17.86 16.43 -14.50
N LYS A 156 -18.68 17.47 -14.70
CA LYS A 156 -20.02 17.35 -15.26
C LYS A 156 -19.90 16.83 -16.68
N THR A 157 -20.11 15.53 -16.90
CA THR A 157 -20.38 14.96 -18.22
C THR A 157 -21.76 15.45 -18.67
N ASN A 158 -21.79 16.53 -19.44
CA ASN A 158 -23.02 17.06 -20.00
C ASN A 158 -23.38 16.24 -21.25
N ARG A 159 -24.27 15.27 -21.06
CA ARG A 159 -24.84 14.39 -22.08
C ARG A 159 -25.83 15.21 -22.92
N LYS A 160 -25.36 15.85 -23.99
CA LYS A 160 -26.24 16.52 -24.96
C LYS A 160 -26.69 15.52 -26.03
N LYS A 161 -27.88 14.93 -25.80
CA LYS A 161 -28.73 14.37 -26.88
C LYS A 161 -29.09 15.51 -27.85
N LYS A 162 -28.92 15.29 -29.15
CA LYS A 162 -29.70 15.90 -30.26
C LYS A 162 -29.26 15.15 -31.54
N SER A 163 -30.00 14.11 -31.92
CA SER A 163 -31.10 14.16 -32.90
C SER A 163 -30.57 14.18 -34.34
N SER A 164 -30.61 13.01 -34.97
CA SER A 164 -30.59 12.85 -36.44
C SER A 164 -31.72 13.67 -37.08
N PRO A 165 -31.58 14.08 -38.35
CA PRO A 165 -32.37 13.41 -39.38
C PRO A 165 -31.67 13.23 -40.75
N LYS A 166 -31.69 11.97 -41.20
CA LYS A 166 -32.16 11.42 -42.49
C LYS A 166 -32.45 12.40 -43.66
N SER A 167 -31.82 12.11 -44.82
CA SER A 167 -32.23 12.28 -46.24
C SER A 167 -31.13 12.94 -47.09
N ARG A 168 -30.91 12.69 -48.39
CA ARG A 168 -31.35 11.69 -49.38
C ARG A 168 -30.47 11.94 -50.64
N ARG A 169 -30.22 10.86 -51.40
CA ARG A 169 -30.18 10.80 -52.88
C ARG A 169 -29.00 11.37 -53.73
N THR A 170 -28.44 10.45 -54.54
CA THR A 170 -28.18 10.47 -56.03
C THR A 170 -27.12 11.45 -56.57
N THR A 171 -26.29 11.19 -57.60
CA THR A 171 -26.18 10.17 -58.68
C THR A 171 -24.88 10.42 -59.46
N ALA A 172 -24.43 9.42 -60.23
CA ALA A 172 -23.53 9.50 -61.41
C ALA A 172 -22.05 9.88 -61.13
N GLY A 173 -21.04 9.38 -61.83
CA GLY A 173 -20.92 8.58 -63.04
C GLY A 173 -19.47 8.73 -63.56
N GLY A 174 -18.99 7.78 -64.39
CA GLY A 174 -17.73 7.87 -65.16
C GLY A 174 -16.65 6.91 -64.64
N ARG A 175 -16.47 5.70 -65.19
CA ARG A 175 -15.78 5.37 -66.46
C ARG A 175 -14.44 6.10 -66.62
N ASN A 176 -13.32 5.39 -66.49
CA ASN A 176 -12.56 4.96 -67.66
C ASN A 176 -11.48 3.93 -67.33
N ALA A 177 -11.22 3.12 -68.36
CA ALA A 177 -10.51 1.85 -68.42
C ALA A 177 -9.01 2.07 -68.80
N PRO A 178 -8.23 1.01 -69.07
CA PRO A 178 -6.78 0.93 -68.83
C PRO A 178 -5.91 1.28 -70.04
N SER A 179 -4.59 1.25 -69.83
CA SER A 179 -3.57 0.90 -70.84
C SER A 179 -2.52 0.02 -70.18
#